data_AF-A0A7Y2JEF3-F1
#
_entry.id   AF-A0A7Y2JEF3-F1
#
_cell.length_a   1.000
_cell.length_b   1.000
_cell.length_c   1.000
_cell.angle_alpha   90.00
_cell.angle_beta   90.00
_cell.angle_gamma   90.00
#
_symmetry.space_group_name_H-M   'P 1'
#
loop_
_entity.id
_entity.type
_entity.pdbx_description
1 polymer ?
#
loop_
_entity_poly.entity_id
_entity_poly.type
_entity_poly.pdbx_seq_one_letter_code
_entity_poly.pdbx_strand_id
1 'polypeptide(L)'
;PNAWENDLINLNGDIDNSEQWHASFNYTSAKLSGFLSGKYDFYATYNQANFYDLFGPTIRSRKGINAGINYQRSLIFDNPRNLDLNVGTSVFYGLNQSPEFQQINFSDDDFDTNLFYNIDASLSYRDLKGSVGAVDAEKGIKSSLVLSNSITKGNFFPKISGTFDLGFQLPVDHTSFWIRNSFGNAFSKNINPFTRFGFAAFGNNYIDQYASKMYRGPFAFAGLGYDAERTIIAKSYFKSTLELALPPVRYRKIGFFNLFATHSHLTLFAGGLFTKNFQPITNNNQISYIRDSESFRNIGFQIDTKLVMFSHLSSTISFGWARAFEVGNTNKSFDEWMVSLKF
;
A
#
# COMPACT_ATOMS: atom_id res chain seq x y z
N PRO A 1 -7.13 -28.23 -6.33
CA PRO A 1 -6.88 -27.16 -5.34
C PRO A 1 -6.53 -27.70 -3.95
N ASN A 2 -7.26 -28.72 -3.47
CA ASN A 2 -7.12 -29.30 -2.12
C ASN A 2 -5.87 -30.17 -1.91
N ALA A 3 -4.95 -30.21 -2.88
CA ALA A 3 -3.71 -30.99 -2.83
C ALA A 3 -2.47 -30.14 -3.14
N TRP A 4 -2.61 -28.81 -3.13
CA TRP A 4 -1.49 -27.90 -3.31
C TRP A 4 -0.94 -27.52 -1.94
N GLU A 5 0.11 -28.22 -1.51
CA GLU A 5 0.90 -27.83 -0.34
C GLU A 5 1.86 -26.72 -0.75
N ASN A 6 1.64 -25.52 -0.24
CA ASN A 6 2.65 -24.47 -0.22
C ASN A 6 2.98 -24.23 1.25
N ASP A 7 4.25 -24.38 1.62
CA ASP A 7 4.78 -24.22 2.99
C ASP A 7 4.47 -22.86 3.62
N LEU A 8 3.92 -21.91 2.84
CA LEU A 8 3.52 -20.58 3.27
C LEU A 8 2.09 -20.51 3.85
N ILE A 9 1.19 -21.43 3.51
CA ILE A 9 -0.20 -21.46 4.02
C ILE A 9 -0.67 -22.92 4.14
N ASN A 10 -0.53 -23.49 5.34
CA ASN A 10 -0.92 -24.87 5.62
C ASN A 10 -2.43 -24.93 5.94
N LEU A 11 -3.29 -24.84 4.91
CA LEU A 11 -4.73 -25.05 5.04
C LEU A 11 -5.06 -26.52 4.78
N ASN A 12 -4.79 -27.37 5.77
CA ASN A 12 -5.31 -28.74 5.79
C ASN A 12 -6.82 -28.72 6.11
N GLY A 13 -7.66 -28.42 5.12
CA GLY A 13 -9.12 -28.45 5.24
C GLY A 13 -9.81 -28.29 3.88
N ASP A 14 -11.01 -28.88 3.73
CA ASP A 14 -11.86 -28.64 2.56
C ASP A 14 -12.33 -27.18 2.55
N ILE A 15 -12.17 -26.52 1.41
CA ILE A 15 -12.62 -25.14 1.20
C ILE A 15 -14.16 -25.12 1.23
N ASP A 16 -14.74 -24.29 2.10
CA ASP A 16 -16.19 -24.14 2.22
C ASP A 16 -16.82 -23.78 0.85
N ASN A 17 -18.02 -24.27 0.57
CA ASN A 17 -18.69 -24.07 -0.71
C ASN A 17 -18.87 -22.57 -1.04
N SER A 18 -18.97 -21.72 -0.01
CA SER A 18 -19.06 -20.27 -0.13
C SER A 18 -17.76 -19.58 -0.61
N GLU A 19 -16.63 -20.30 -0.62
CA GLU A 19 -15.30 -19.77 -0.96
C GLU A 19 -14.77 -20.32 -2.30
N GLN A 20 -15.47 -21.28 -2.91
CA GLN A 20 -15.04 -21.92 -4.16
C GLN A 20 -15.28 -21.05 -5.41
N TRP A 21 -16.31 -20.19 -5.35
CA TRP A 21 -16.71 -19.35 -6.48
C TRP A 21 -16.16 -17.93 -6.33
N HIS A 22 -15.57 -17.44 -7.42
CA HIS A 22 -15.05 -16.09 -7.52
C HIS A 22 -15.65 -15.44 -8.77
N ALA A 23 -16.13 -14.21 -8.64
CA ALA A 23 -16.68 -13.45 -9.76
C ALA A 23 -16.24 -11.98 -9.68
N SER A 24 -16.00 -11.38 -10.83
CA SER A 24 -15.72 -9.95 -10.93
C SER A 24 -16.37 -9.35 -12.16
N PHE A 25 -16.90 -8.14 -12.00
CA PHE A 25 -17.47 -7.31 -13.04
C PHE A 25 -16.83 -5.94 -12.93
N ASN A 26 -16.35 -5.41 -14.05
CA ASN A 26 -15.79 -4.07 -14.15
C ASN A 26 -16.31 -3.43 -15.43
N TYR A 27 -16.89 -2.24 -15.32
CA TYR A 27 -17.37 -1.45 -16.44
C TYR A 27 -16.91 -0.01 -16.30
N THR A 28 -16.21 0.47 -17.33
CA THR A 28 -15.70 1.85 -17.41
C THR A 28 -16.47 2.61 -18.48
N SER A 29 -16.97 3.80 -18.11
CA SER A 29 -17.56 4.76 -19.04
C SER A 29 -16.93 6.13 -18.86
N ALA A 30 -16.80 6.91 -19.92
CA ALA A 30 -16.24 8.25 -19.87
C ALA A 30 -17.22 9.25 -20.47
N LYS A 31 -17.47 10.33 -19.74
CA LYS A 31 -18.27 11.47 -20.20
C LYS A 31 -17.34 12.63 -20.53
N LEU A 32 -17.24 12.99 -21.80
CA LEU A 32 -16.25 13.95 -22.27
C LEU A 32 -16.64 15.43 -22.04
N SER A 33 -17.93 15.76 -21.92
CA SER A 33 -18.39 17.15 -21.81
C SER A 33 -19.62 17.32 -20.91
N GLY A 34 -19.86 18.56 -20.48
CA GLY A 34 -21.01 18.94 -19.64
C GLY A 34 -20.78 18.78 -18.13
N PHE A 35 -21.85 18.96 -17.35
CA PHE A 35 -21.83 18.77 -15.90
C PHE A 35 -21.44 17.31 -15.55
N LEU A 36 -20.49 17.15 -14.61
CA LEU A 36 -19.87 15.88 -14.24
C LEU A 36 -19.13 15.16 -15.39
N SER A 37 -18.45 15.89 -16.27
CA SER A 37 -17.49 15.29 -17.21
C SER A 37 -16.36 14.59 -16.45
N GLY A 38 -16.10 13.33 -16.77
CA GLY A 38 -15.11 12.50 -16.09
C GLY A 38 -15.23 11.04 -16.46
N LYS A 39 -14.40 10.21 -15.85
CA LYS A 39 -14.43 8.75 -15.97
C LYS A 39 -15.24 8.17 -14.82
N TYR A 40 -16.09 7.20 -15.13
CA TYR A 40 -16.91 6.46 -14.19
C TYR A 40 -16.53 4.99 -14.28
N ASP A 41 -16.10 4.41 -13.18
CA ASP A 41 -15.79 3.00 -13.05
C ASP A 41 -16.79 2.35 -12.11
N PHE A 42 -17.55 1.40 -12.63
CA PHE A 42 -18.50 0.57 -11.89
C PHE A 42 -17.86 -0.79 -11.69
N TYR A 43 -17.86 -1.30 -10.47
CA TYR A 43 -17.30 -2.61 -10.17
C TYR A 43 -18.16 -3.39 -9.18
N ALA A 44 -18.14 -4.71 -9.33
CA ALA A 44 -18.73 -5.64 -8.39
C ALA A 44 -17.88 -6.92 -8.35
N THR A 45 -17.52 -7.37 -7.16
CA THR A 45 -16.75 -8.59 -6.94
C THR A 45 -17.41 -9.47 -5.89
N TYR A 46 -17.32 -10.77 -6.08
CA TYR A 46 -17.68 -11.81 -5.12
C TYR A 46 -16.44 -12.66 -4.90
N ASN A 47 -15.96 -12.69 -3.66
CA ASN A 47 -14.70 -13.30 -3.25
C ASN A 47 -13.56 -12.86 -4.19
N GLN A 48 -13.16 -11.60 -4.11
CA GLN A 48 -12.12 -11.08 -4.99
C GLN A 48 -10.81 -11.84 -4.78
N ALA A 49 -10.38 -12.60 -5.79
CA ALA A 49 -9.11 -13.31 -5.81
C ALA A 49 -8.01 -12.43 -6.42
N ASN A 50 -6.77 -12.67 -6.00
CA ASN A 50 -5.59 -12.04 -6.59
C ASN A 50 -4.51 -13.13 -6.81
N PHE A 51 -4.13 -13.35 -8.08
CA PHE A 51 -3.14 -14.35 -8.47
C PHE A 51 -1.80 -14.16 -7.73
N TYR A 52 -1.40 -12.92 -7.51
CA TYR A 52 -0.12 -12.60 -6.90
C TYR A 52 -0.05 -12.92 -5.40
N ASP A 53 -1.19 -13.17 -4.74
CA ASP A 53 -1.22 -13.60 -3.33
C ASP A 53 -0.61 -15.01 -3.15
N LEU A 54 -0.52 -15.82 -4.22
CA LEU A 54 0.11 -17.13 -4.19
C LEU A 54 1.64 -17.06 -4.02
N PHE A 55 2.22 -15.87 -4.25
CA PHE A 55 3.66 -15.68 -4.41
C PHE A 55 4.23 -14.67 -3.44
N GLY A 56 3.71 -14.54 -2.22
CA GLY A 56 4.37 -13.68 -1.24
C GLY A 56 3.53 -13.38 0.00
N PRO A 57 4.10 -12.57 0.91
CA PRO A 57 3.49 -12.32 2.20
C PRO A 57 2.34 -11.30 2.15
N THR A 58 2.17 -10.57 1.03
CA THR A 58 1.12 -9.55 0.88
C THR A 58 -0.13 -10.19 0.29
N ILE A 59 -1.23 -10.15 1.05
CA ILE A 59 -2.53 -10.74 0.69
C ILE A 59 -3.53 -9.63 0.41
N ARG A 60 -4.05 -9.61 -0.83
CA ARG A 60 -5.01 -8.59 -1.30
C ARG A 60 -6.37 -9.17 -1.64
N SER A 61 -6.48 -10.48 -1.73
CA SER A 61 -7.74 -11.19 -1.86
C SER A 61 -8.62 -10.93 -0.64
N ARG A 62 -9.92 -10.83 -0.89
CA ARG A 62 -10.91 -10.54 0.15
C ARG A 62 -12.15 -11.39 -0.09
N LYS A 63 -12.55 -12.15 0.93
CA LYS A 63 -13.83 -12.86 0.99
C LYS A 63 -14.98 -11.84 1.05
N GLY A 64 -16.11 -12.19 0.46
CA GLY A 64 -17.34 -11.40 0.53
C GLY A 64 -17.66 -10.66 -0.77
N ILE A 65 -18.67 -9.81 -0.70
CA ILE A 65 -19.12 -8.99 -1.84
C ILE A 65 -18.54 -7.58 -1.67
N ASN A 66 -18.03 -7.01 -2.75
CA ASN A 66 -17.66 -5.60 -2.83
C ASN A 66 -18.23 -5.00 -4.12
N ALA A 67 -19.06 -3.98 -4.01
CA ALA A 67 -19.59 -3.27 -5.17
C ALA A 67 -19.44 -1.76 -4.99
N GLY A 68 -19.12 -1.03 -6.06
CA GLY A 68 -18.92 0.40 -5.95
C GLY A 68 -18.88 1.14 -7.27
N ILE A 69 -18.82 2.46 -7.14
CA ILE A 69 -18.75 3.43 -8.23
C ILE A 69 -17.64 4.41 -7.90
N ASN A 70 -16.70 4.57 -8.82
CA ASN A 70 -15.63 5.56 -8.74
C ASN A 70 -15.80 6.59 -9.85
N TYR A 71 -15.77 7.86 -9.48
CA TYR A 71 -15.73 8.99 -10.40
C TYR A 71 -14.34 9.62 -10.37
N GLN A 72 -13.72 9.79 -11.53
CA GLN A 72 -12.38 10.36 -11.68
C GLN A 72 -12.42 11.56 -12.63
N ARG A 73 -11.77 12.66 -12.23
CA ARG A 73 -11.64 13.86 -13.06
C ARG A 73 -10.29 14.55 -12.81
N SER A 74 -9.54 14.76 -13.88
CA SER A 74 -8.39 15.68 -13.85
C SER A 74 -8.89 17.12 -13.81
N LEU A 75 -8.56 17.83 -12.74
CA LEU A 75 -8.84 19.26 -12.55
C LEU A 75 -7.78 20.13 -13.23
N ILE A 76 -6.53 19.66 -13.24
CA ILE A 76 -5.40 20.24 -13.98
C ILE A 76 -4.75 19.11 -14.76
N PHE A 77 -4.54 19.29 -16.06
CA PHE A 77 -3.86 18.34 -16.92
C PHE A 77 -2.91 19.07 -17.86
N ASP A 78 -1.70 19.34 -17.37
CA ASP A 78 -0.63 20.03 -18.09
C ASP A 78 0.70 19.35 -17.78
N ASN A 79 0.95 18.21 -18.41
CA ASN A 79 2.10 17.35 -18.09
C ASN A 79 3.42 18.15 -18.10
N PRO A 80 4.28 18.02 -17.07
CA PRO A 80 4.24 17.01 -15.99
C PRO A 80 3.31 17.32 -14.80
N ARG A 81 2.63 18.48 -14.81
CA ARG A 81 1.74 18.97 -13.75
C ARG A 81 0.31 18.47 -13.90
N ASN A 82 -0.11 17.57 -13.01
CA ASN A 82 -1.49 17.08 -12.94
C ASN A 82 -2.10 17.24 -11.55
N LEU A 83 -3.39 17.52 -11.50
CA LEU A 83 -4.23 17.50 -10.30
C LEU A 83 -5.46 16.65 -10.59
N ASP A 84 -5.55 15.50 -9.93
CA ASP A 84 -6.61 14.52 -10.15
C ASP A 84 -7.51 14.43 -8.92
N LEU A 85 -8.82 14.52 -9.14
CA LEU A 85 -9.87 14.28 -8.14
C LEU A 85 -10.48 12.92 -8.41
N ASN A 86 -10.51 12.05 -7.40
CA ASN A 86 -11.31 10.83 -7.43
C ASN A 86 -12.30 10.84 -6.28
N VAL A 87 -13.53 10.42 -6.54
CA VAL A 87 -14.57 10.26 -5.53
C VAL A 87 -15.17 8.87 -5.70
N GLY A 88 -15.12 8.07 -4.65
CA GLY A 88 -15.58 6.70 -4.64
C GLY A 88 -16.72 6.50 -3.64
N THR A 89 -17.61 5.57 -3.96
CA THR A 89 -18.46 4.95 -2.96
C THR A 89 -18.52 3.45 -3.19
N SER A 90 -18.46 2.68 -2.11
CA SER A 90 -18.53 1.23 -2.17
C SER A 90 -19.31 0.64 -1.01
N VAL A 91 -19.81 -0.56 -1.24
CA VAL A 91 -20.58 -1.36 -0.31
C VAL A 91 -19.90 -2.72 -0.20
N PHE A 92 -19.66 -3.15 1.03
CA PHE A 92 -19.07 -4.45 1.33
C PHE A 92 -20.01 -5.30 2.16
N TYR A 93 -20.05 -6.60 1.90
CA TYR A 93 -20.86 -7.56 2.64
C TYR A 93 -20.08 -8.85 2.91
N GLY A 94 -20.05 -9.29 4.17
CA GLY A 94 -19.43 -10.56 4.60
C GLY A 94 -17.89 -10.56 4.50
N LEU A 95 -17.25 -9.50 4.99
CA LEU A 95 -15.78 -9.38 5.03
C LEU A 95 -15.18 -10.05 6.28
N ASN A 96 -14.21 -10.94 6.12
CA ASN A 96 -13.52 -11.57 7.26
C ASN A 96 -12.25 -10.82 7.71
N GLN A 97 -11.79 -9.84 6.92
CA GLN A 97 -10.56 -9.07 7.16
C GLN A 97 -10.69 -7.62 6.69
N SER A 98 -9.88 -6.73 7.26
CA SER A 98 -9.96 -5.31 6.92
C SER A 98 -9.63 -5.09 5.44
N PRO A 99 -10.40 -4.27 4.71
CA PRO A 99 -10.07 -3.88 3.35
C PRO A 99 -8.69 -3.21 3.26
N GLU A 100 -8.26 -2.52 4.32
CA GLU A 100 -7.06 -1.68 4.29
C GLU A 100 -5.80 -2.37 4.84
N PHE A 101 -5.93 -3.36 5.74
CA PHE A 101 -4.76 -4.01 6.33
C PHE A 101 -5.00 -5.48 6.69
N GLN A 102 -4.13 -6.36 6.17
CA GLN A 102 -4.31 -7.81 6.22
C GLN A 102 -4.12 -8.43 7.62
N GLN A 103 -3.30 -7.84 8.50
CA GLN A 103 -3.08 -8.39 9.85
C GLN A 103 -4.20 -8.01 10.83
N ILE A 104 -5.15 -7.16 10.44
CA ILE A 104 -6.32 -6.91 11.27
C ILE A 104 -7.40 -7.93 10.92
N ASN A 105 -7.38 -9.02 11.67
CA ASN A 105 -8.43 -10.03 11.66
C ASN A 105 -9.60 -9.63 12.54
N PHE A 106 -10.80 -10.10 12.17
CA PHE A 106 -12.02 -9.97 12.96
C PHE A 106 -12.44 -11.36 13.43
N SER A 107 -12.76 -11.51 14.72
CA SER A 107 -13.63 -12.60 15.16
C SER A 107 -15.07 -12.18 14.82
N ASP A 108 -15.89 -13.07 14.25
CA ASP A 108 -17.29 -12.77 13.89
C ASP A 108 -18.14 -12.29 15.09
N ASP A 109 -17.71 -12.63 16.31
CA ASP A 109 -18.37 -12.22 17.56
C ASP A 109 -18.03 -10.78 18.01
N ASP A 110 -16.89 -10.21 17.58
CA ASP A 110 -16.38 -8.92 18.07
C ASP A 110 -16.88 -7.73 17.23
N PHE A 111 -17.13 -7.94 15.94
CA PHE A 111 -17.58 -6.89 15.02
C PHE A 111 -18.55 -7.46 13.99
N ASP A 112 -19.66 -6.77 13.76
CA ASP A 112 -20.60 -7.18 12.73
C ASP A 112 -20.07 -6.78 11.36
N THR A 113 -19.59 -7.79 10.66
CA THR A 113 -18.99 -7.69 9.34
C THR A 113 -20.01 -7.76 8.20
N ASN A 114 -21.30 -7.76 8.52
CA ASN A 114 -22.32 -8.04 7.53
C ASN A 114 -22.45 -6.93 6.49
N LEU A 115 -22.43 -5.64 6.85
CA LEU A 115 -22.64 -4.59 5.86
C LEU A 115 -21.87 -3.31 6.18
N PHE A 116 -21.04 -2.88 5.23
CA PHE A 116 -20.25 -1.65 5.31
C PHE A 116 -20.47 -0.77 4.10
N TYR A 117 -20.54 0.54 4.34
CA TYR A 117 -20.50 1.54 3.29
C TYR A 117 -19.24 2.37 3.44
N ASN A 118 -18.54 2.57 2.33
CA ASN A 118 -17.40 3.47 2.23
C ASN A 118 -17.75 4.61 1.27
N ILE A 119 -17.35 5.81 1.66
CA ILE A 119 -17.29 6.96 0.76
C ILE A 119 -15.89 7.53 0.93
N ASP A 120 -15.22 7.74 -0.19
CA ASP A 120 -13.89 8.32 -0.22
C ASP A 120 -13.78 9.43 -1.26
N ALA A 121 -12.89 10.37 -0.97
CA ALA A 121 -12.49 11.42 -1.89
C ALA A 121 -10.98 11.57 -1.80
N SER A 122 -10.31 11.51 -2.94
CA SER A 122 -8.87 11.72 -3.04
C SER A 122 -8.54 12.86 -4.00
N LEU A 123 -7.61 13.70 -3.58
CA LEU A 123 -7.01 14.75 -4.40
C LEU A 123 -5.53 14.47 -4.53
N SER A 124 -5.06 14.25 -5.75
CA SER A 124 -3.67 13.87 -6.05
C SER A 124 -3.02 14.90 -6.95
N TYR A 125 -1.94 15.52 -6.48
CA TYR A 125 -1.13 16.46 -7.23
C TYR A 125 0.23 15.85 -7.58
N ARG A 126 0.69 16.06 -8.81
CA ARG A 126 2.05 15.72 -9.22
C ARG A 126 2.64 16.79 -10.13
N ASP A 127 3.90 17.12 -9.92
CA ASP A 127 4.77 17.82 -10.87
C ASP A 127 6.17 17.19 -10.71
N LEU A 128 6.43 16.14 -11.49
CA LEU A 128 7.63 15.31 -11.38
C LEU A 128 8.44 15.42 -12.67
N LYS A 129 9.75 15.68 -12.54
CA LYS A 129 10.67 15.93 -13.66
C LYS A 129 11.87 15.02 -13.56
N GLY A 130 12.40 14.63 -14.72
CA GLY A 130 13.63 13.87 -14.86
C GLY A 130 14.38 14.33 -16.09
N SER A 131 15.70 14.22 -16.06
CA SER A 131 16.59 14.44 -17.20
C SER A 131 16.45 13.33 -18.26
N VAL A 132 17.04 13.55 -19.43
CA VAL A 132 17.03 12.55 -20.51
C VAL A 132 17.78 11.31 -20.05
N GLY A 133 17.10 10.16 -20.04
CA GLY A 133 17.68 8.92 -19.54
C GLY A 133 17.55 8.70 -18.03
N ALA A 134 16.85 9.59 -17.32
CA ALA A 134 16.43 9.31 -15.96
C ALA A 134 15.56 8.03 -15.93
N VAL A 135 15.82 7.14 -14.97
CA VAL A 135 15.05 5.90 -14.77
C VAL A 135 13.93 6.06 -13.74
N ASP A 136 13.96 7.16 -13.00
CA ASP A 136 12.95 7.58 -12.02
C ASP A 136 12.88 9.12 -12.02
N ALA A 137 11.88 9.70 -11.36
CA ALA A 137 11.82 11.15 -11.20
C ALA A 137 13.03 11.64 -10.37
N GLU A 138 13.65 12.74 -10.80
CA GLU A 138 14.85 13.30 -10.16
C GLU A 138 14.53 14.51 -9.29
N LYS A 139 13.43 15.21 -9.59
CA LYS A 139 12.98 16.35 -8.79
C LYS A 139 11.49 16.59 -8.96
N GLY A 140 10.92 17.34 -8.03
CA GLY A 140 9.54 17.81 -8.12
C GLY A 140 8.75 17.56 -6.85
N ILE A 141 7.43 17.62 -6.98
CA ILE A 141 6.49 17.52 -5.88
C ILE A 141 5.41 16.49 -6.23
N LYS A 142 5.12 15.59 -5.29
CA LYS A 142 3.94 14.73 -5.35
C LYS A 142 3.20 14.83 -4.02
N SER A 143 1.91 15.12 -4.08
CA SER A 143 1.08 15.24 -2.89
C SER A 143 -0.22 14.47 -3.11
N SER A 144 -0.74 13.87 -2.06
CA SER A 144 -2.09 13.31 -2.08
C SER A 144 -2.78 13.58 -0.77
N LEU A 145 -4.09 13.79 -0.83
CA LEU A 145 -4.97 13.88 0.33
C LEU A 145 -6.16 12.96 0.09
N VAL A 146 -6.42 12.07 1.03
CA VAL A 146 -7.53 11.12 1.01
C VAL A 146 -8.38 11.36 2.24
N LEU A 147 -9.66 11.62 2.00
CA LEU A 147 -10.72 11.61 2.99
C LEU A 147 -11.51 10.34 2.77
N SER A 148 -11.74 9.55 3.80
CA SER A 148 -12.58 8.37 3.70
C SER A 148 -13.41 8.20 4.95
N ASN A 149 -14.53 7.49 4.81
CA ASN A 149 -15.32 7.07 5.95
C ASN A 149 -15.75 5.62 5.82
N SER A 150 -15.97 4.98 6.96
CA SER A 150 -16.63 3.67 7.03
C SER A 150 -17.91 3.82 7.82
N ILE A 151 -19.02 3.28 7.31
CA ILE A 151 -20.32 3.27 7.99
C ILE A 151 -20.72 1.82 8.23
N THR A 152 -20.95 1.47 9.49
CA THR A 152 -21.45 0.14 9.89
C THR A 152 -22.35 0.26 11.10
N LYS A 153 -23.44 -0.52 11.13
CA LYS A 153 -24.45 -0.48 12.21
C LYS A 153 -24.91 0.93 12.59
N GLY A 154 -25.01 1.84 11.62
CA GLY A 154 -25.38 3.24 11.84
C GLY A 154 -24.28 4.13 12.45
N ASN A 155 -23.08 3.61 12.72
CA ASN A 155 -21.94 4.39 13.20
C ASN A 155 -21.12 4.94 12.03
N PHE A 156 -20.70 6.20 12.13
CA PHE A 156 -19.92 6.91 11.12
C PHE A 156 -18.46 7.07 11.57
N PHE A 157 -17.52 6.55 10.77
CA PHE A 157 -16.09 6.49 11.10
C PHE A 157 -15.24 7.25 10.07
N PRO A 158 -15.06 8.57 10.21
CA PRO A 158 -14.27 9.36 9.27
C PRO A 158 -12.76 9.24 9.55
N LYS A 159 -11.98 9.29 8.48
CA LYS A 159 -10.53 9.26 8.45
C LYS A 159 -9.99 10.25 7.42
N ILE A 160 -8.79 10.72 7.70
CA ILE A 160 -7.98 11.52 6.76
C ILE A 160 -6.59 10.92 6.70
N SER A 161 -6.02 10.86 5.51
CA SER A 161 -4.61 10.53 5.29
C SER A 161 -4.06 11.33 4.13
N GLY A 162 -2.78 11.64 4.14
CA GLY A 162 -2.15 12.36 3.05
C GLY A 162 -0.67 12.06 2.94
N THR A 163 -0.13 12.27 1.74
CA THR A 163 1.29 12.12 1.43
C THR A 163 1.83 13.43 0.89
N PHE A 164 3.08 13.74 1.19
CA PHE A 164 3.77 14.91 0.65
C PHE A 164 5.24 14.57 0.41
N ASP A 165 5.59 14.43 -0.87
CA ASP A 165 6.90 14.06 -1.36
C ASP A 165 7.55 15.27 -2.04
N LEU A 166 8.77 15.60 -1.60
CA LEU A 166 9.63 16.61 -2.18
C LEU A 166 10.92 15.97 -2.70
N GLY A 167 11.22 16.18 -3.97
CA GLY A 167 12.42 15.67 -4.63
C GLY A 167 13.33 16.78 -5.13
N PHE A 168 14.63 16.62 -4.89
CA PHE A 168 15.68 17.52 -5.34
C PHE A 168 16.77 16.73 -6.05
N GLN A 169 17.22 17.26 -7.19
CA GLN A 169 18.35 16.70 -7.92
C GLN A 169 19.65 17.08 -7.20
N LEU A 170 20.55 16.12 -7.00
CA LEU A 170 21.87 16.37 -6.43
C LEU A 170 22.87 16.74 -7.54
N PRO A 171 24.07 17.29 -7.20
CA PRO A 171 25.06 17.70 -8.20
C PRO A 171 25.61 16.58 -9.09
N VAL A 172 25.42 15.32 -8.68
CA VAL A 172 25.81 14.14 -9.46
C VAL A 172 24.66 13.77 -10.41
N ASP A 173 24.98 13.58 -11.68
CA ASP A 173 24.00 13.21 -12.72
C ASP A 173 23.15 12.00 -12.30
N HIS A 174 21.85 12.07 -12.58
CA HIS A 174 20.88 11.03 -12.23
C HIS A 174 20.82 10.64 -10.74
N THR A 175 21.33 11.49 -9.86
CA THR A 175 21.20 11.32 -8.40
C THR A 175 20.12 12.26 -7.88
N SER A 176 19.21 11.73 -7.06
CA SER A 176 18.18 12.56 -6.42
C SER A 176 17.97 12.21 -4.96
N PHE A 177 17.63 13.24 -4.20
CA PHE A 177 17.26 13.13 -2.81
C PHE A 177 15.78 13.45 -2.65
N TRP A 178 15.07 12.58 -1.94
CA TRP A 178 13.63 12.66 -1.73
C TRP A 178 13.33 12.67 -0.24
N ILE A 179 12.43 13.57 0.15
CA ILE A 179 11.81 13.59 1.46
C ILE A 179 10.35 13.21 1.25
N ARG A 180 9.96 12.03 1.71
CA ARG A 180 8.62 11.47 1.56
C ARG A 180 7.92 11.48 2.90
N ASN A 181 6.84 12.23 3.02
CA ASN A 181 6.07 12.31 4.26
C ASN A 181 4.70 11.68 4.06
N SER A 182 4.19 11.04 5.09
CA SER A 182 2.82 10.55 5.14
C SER A 182 2.25 10.82 6.53
N PHE A 183 0.97 11.15 6.58
CA PHE A 183 0.26 11.32 7.84
C PHE A 183 -1.15 10.75 7.72
N GLY A 184 -1.74 10.43 8.85
CA GLY A 184 -3.14 10.07 8.89
C GLY A 184 -3.70 10.19 10.30
N ASN A 185 -5.01 10.39 10.36
CA ASN A 185 -5.76 10.48 11.60
C ASN A 185 -7.16 9.92 11.39
N ALA A 186 -7.53 8.94 12.20
CA ALA A 186 -8.92 8.51 12.35
C ALA A 186 -9.56 9.30 13.47
N PHE A 187 -10.78 9.79 13.28
CA PHE A 187 -11.45 10.61 14.30
C PHE A 187 -12.15 9.76 15.38
N SER A 188 -12.42 8.50 15.08
CA SER A 188 -13.01 7.55 16.04
C SER A 188 -12.12 7.30 17.24
N LYS A 189 -12.69 7.37 18.45
CA LYS A 189 -11.99 7.00 19.69
C LYS A 189 -12.00 5.47 19.88
N ASN A 190 -13.14 4.85 19.63
CA ASN A 190 -13.29 3.40 19.75
C ASN A 190 -12.33 2.71 18.78
N ILE A 191 -11.69 1.65 19.26
CA ILE A 191 -10.90 0.77 18.39
C ILE A 191 -11.90 0.01 17.55
N ASN A 192 -11.91 0.35 16.27
CA ASN A 192 -12.55 -0.44 15.24
C ASN A 192 -11.47 -0.71 14.19
N PRO A 193 -11.29 -1.95 13.72
CA PRO A 193 -10.40 -2.29 12.61
C PRO A 193 -10.50 -1.41 11.36
N PHE A 194 -11.68 -0.87 11.03
CA PHE A 194 -11.87 0.06 9.92
C PHE A 194 -11.36 1.48 10.22
N THR A 195 -11.03 1.77 11.48
CA THR A 195 -10.57 3.08 11.96
C THR A 195 -9.07 3.13 12.24
N ARG A 196 -8.31 2.07 11.95
CA ARG A 196 -6.89 2.01 12.27
C ARG A 196 -6.05 1.85 11.02
N PHE A 197 -4.86 2.42 11.07
CA PHE A 197 -3.82 2.30 10.06
C PHE A 197 -2.84 1.23 10.51
N GLY A 198 -2.61 0.23 9.66
CA GLY A 198 -1.58 -0.77 9.88
C GLY A 198 -0.30 -0.42 9.13
N PHE A 199 0.86 -0.80 9.68
CA PHE A 199 2.15 -0.63 9.02
C PHE A 199 2.92 -1.94 9.04
N ALA A 200 3.33 -2.38 7.85
CA ALA A 200 4.19 -3.53 7.69
C ALA A 200 4.79 -3.59 6.29
N ALA A 201 5.93 -4.27 6.26
CA ALA A 201 6.73 -4.77 5.17
C ALA A 201 7.12 -3.77 4.06
N PHE A 202 7.99 -4.23 3.16
CA PHE A 202 8.16 -3.60 1.85
C PHE A 202 6.85 -3.53 1.06
N GLY A 203 5.97 -4.53 1.25
CA GLY A 203 4.64 -4.63 0.62
C GLY A 203 4.61 -5.33 -0.74
N ASN A 204 5.77 -5.81 -1.21
CA ASN A 204 5.92 -6.55 -2.46
C ASN A 204 5.73 -8.06 -2.25
N ASN A 205 5.27 -8.75 -3.29
CA ASN A 205 5.33 -10.21 -3.41
C ASN A 205 6.50 -10.66 -4.29
N TYR A 206 6.90 -11.94 -4.20
CA TYR A 206 7.97 -12.53 -5.01
C TYR A 206 7.68 -12.45 -6.50
N ILE A 207 6.40 -12.58 -6.87
CA ILE A 207 5.89 -12.27 -8.20
C ILE A 207 4.82 -11.20 -8.01
N ASP A 208 4.90 -10.10 -8.74
CA ASP A 208 4.06 -8.93 -8.51
C ASP A 208 3.68 -8.20 -9.81
N GLN A 209 2.63 -7.39 -9.76
CA GLN A 209 2.20 -6.43 -10.80
C GLN A 209 2.31 -4.98 -10.33
N TYR A 210 2.41 -4.74 -9.02
CA TYR A 210 2.41 -3.40 -8.45
C TYR A 210 3.78 -2.70 -8.63
N ALA A 211 3.91 -1.49 -8.10
CA ALA A 211 5.16 -0.73 -8.20
C ALA A 211 6.33 -1.49 -7.56
N SER A 212 7.52 -1.47 -8.15
CA SER A 212 8.70 -2.12 -7.56
C SER A 212 9.05 -1.53 -6.18
N LYS A 213 8.93 -0.21 -6.03
CA LYS A 213 9.30 0.53 -4.81
C LYS A 213 8.10 0.72 -3.88
N MET A 214 7.49 -0.38 -3.42
CA MET A 214 6.30 -0.29 -2.55
C MET A 214 6.59 0.29 -1.16
N TYR A 215 7.84 0.24 -0.67
CA TYR A 215 8.23 0.86 0.60
C TYR A 215 7.94 2.38 0.67
N ARG A 216 7.79 3.05 -0.49
CA ARG A 216 7.37 4.45 -0.61
C ARG A 216 5.91 4.68 -0.21
N GLY A 217 5.10 3.62 -0.14
CA GLY A 217 3.69 3.70 0.22
C GLY A 217 3.46 4.26 1.63
N PRO A 218 2.30 4.90 1.88
CA PRO A 218 2.01 5.55 3.16
C PRO A 218 2.03 4.56 4.34
N PHE A 219 1.59 3.33 4.10
CA PHE A 219 1.44 2.26 5.10
C PHE A 219 2.55 1.21 5.06
N ALA A 220 3.49 1.31 4.12
CA ALA A 220 4.63 0.39 4.08
C ALA A 220 5.66 0.77 5.14
N PHE A 221 6.24 -0.20 5.84
CA PHE A 221 7.31 0.03 6.80
C PHE A 221 8.33 -1.10 6.72
N ALA A 222 9.23 -0.97 5.74
CA ALA A 222 10.27 -1.95 5.46
C ALA A 222 11.17 -2.20 6.67
N GLY A 223 11.50 -3.47 6.90
CA GLY A 223 12.22 -3.98 8.08
C GLY A 223 11.29 -4.65 9.08
N LEU A 224 9.97 -4.48 8.96
CA LEU A 224 8.97 -5.15 9.78
C LEU A 224 8.08 -6.03 8.90
N GLY A 225 8.48 -7.28 8.70
CA GLY A 225 7.73 -8.25 7.90
C GLY A 225 6.31 -8.50 8.43
N TYR A 226 5.44 -9.03 7.57
CA TYR A 226 4.07 -9.40 7.97
C TYR A 226 4.01 -10.62 8.93
N ASP A 227 5.08 -11.38 8.99
CA ASP A 227 5.32 -12.54 9.87
C ASP A 227 6.10 -12.18 11.14
N ALA A 228 6.53 -10.92 11.29
CA ALA A 228 7.22 -10.48 12.48
C ALA A 228 6.31 -10.61 13.72
N GLU A 229 6.91 -10.87 14.89
CA GLU A 229 6.22 -10.89 16.20
C GLU A 229 5.49 -9.59 16.54
N ARG A 230 5.68 -8.54 15.74
CA ARG A 230 5.21 -7.18 15.99
C ARG A 230 4.35 -6.67 14.85
N THR A 231 3.12 -6.30 15.16
CA THR A 231 2.20 -5.59 14.26
C THR A 231 2.03 -4.15 14.73
N ILE A 232 2.20 -3.17 13.84
CA ILE A 232 2.02 -1.75 14.19
C ILE A 232 0.62 -1.31 13.77
N ILE A 233 -0.18 -0.86 14.73
CA ILE A 233 -1.54 -0.35 14.52
C ILE A 233 -1.65 1.04 15.14
N ALA A 234 -2.09 2.01 14.35
CA ALA A 234 -2.19 3.41 14.75
C ALA A 234 -3.58 4.00 14.50
N LYS A 235 -4.06 4.84 15.42
CA LYS A 235 -5.20 5.74 15.16
C LYS A 235 -4.74 6.97 14.37
N SER A 236 -3.60 7.52 14.76
CA SER A 236 -2.97 8.64 14.07
C SER A 236 -1.49 8.35 13.90
N TYR A 237 -0.92 8.77 12.79
CA TYR A 237 0.49 8.54 12.52
C TYR A 237 1.10 9.70 11.75
N PHE A 238 2.42 9.78 11.85
CA PHE A 238 3.27 10.57 10.98
C PHE A 238 4.49 9.73 10.61
N LYS A 239 4.70 9.53 9.31
CA LYS A 239 5.82 8.80 8.71
C LYS A 239 6.64 9.79 7.89
N SER A 240 7.95 9.75 8.03
CA SER A 240 8.88 10.48 7.17
C SER A 240 9.97 9.52 6.68
N THR A 241 10.26 9.53 5.39
CA THR A 241 11.27 8.69 4.75
C THR A 241 12.17 9.57 3.91
N LEU A 242 13.46 9.57 4.25
CA LEU A 242 14.52 10.13 3.45
C LEU A 242 14.98 9.05 2.47
N GLU A 243 15.10 9.41 1.21
CA GLU A 243 15.46 8.48 0.15
C GLU A 243 16.53 9.11 -0.74
N LEU A 244 17.61 8.37 -0.97
CA LEU A 244 18.69 8.72 -1.88
C LEU A 244 18.67 7.75 -3.06
N ALA A 245 18.24 8.24 -4.22
CA ALA A 245 18.30 7.51 -5.48
C ALA A 245 19.65 7.79 -6.15
N LEU A 246 20.40 6.72 -6.42
CA LEU A 246 21.73 6.78 -7.01
C LEU A 246 21.69 6.62 -8.54
N PRO A 247 22.75 7.04 -9.26
CA PRO A 247 22.78 6.92 -10.71
C PRO A 247 22.55 5.47 -11.16
N PRO A 248 21.75 5.25 -12.22
CA PRO A 248 21.52 3.90 -12.73
C PRO A 248 22.80 3.36 -13.37
N VAL A 249 23.19 2.14 -12.97
CA VAL A 249 24.26 1.39 -13.63
C VAL A 249 23.67 0.73 -14.87
N ARG A 250 24.08 1.20 -16.05
CA ARG A 250 23.57 0.69 -17.32
C ARG A 250 24.45 -0.40 -17.90
N TYR A 251 23.82 -1.38 -18.54
CA TYR A 251 24.50 -2.53 -19.12
C TYR A 251 24.31 -2.55 -20.64
N ARG A 252 25.39 -2.93 -21.35
CA ARG A 252 25.33 -3.07 -22.81
C ARG A 252 25.07 -4.51 -23.26
N LYS A 253 25.57 -5.50 -22.52
CA LYS A 253 25.56 -6.93 -22.90
C LYS A 253 25.45 -7.84 -21.68
N ILE A 254 24.48 -7.57 -20.79
CA ILE A 254 24.17 -8.49 -19.68
C ILE A 254 22.84 -9.16 -20.00
N GLY A 255 22.87 -10.47 -20.28
CA GLY A 255 21.71 -11.23 -20.68
C GLY A 255 22.07 -12.45 -21.51
N PHE A 256 21.09 -13.32 -21.73
CA PHE A 256 21.23 -14.46 -22.62
C PHE A 256 19.90 -14.76 -23.32
N PHE A 257 20.01 -15.32 -24.52
CA PHE A 257 18.94 -15.80 -25.38
C PHE A 257 17.86 -14.77 -25.75
N ASN A 258 16.90 -14.46 -24.91
CA ASN A 258 15.89 -13.43 -25.18
C ASN A 258 15.60 -12.58 -23.94
N LEU A 259 16.49 -12.63 -22.94
CA LEU A 259 16.35 -11.93 -21.67
C LEU A 259 17.60 -11.06 -21.44
N PHE A 260 17.42 -9.75 -21.39
CA PHE A 260 18.51 -8.79 -21.25
C PHE A 260 18.25 -7.81 -20.11
N ALA A 261 19.28 -7.53 -19.30
CA ALA A 261 19.24 -6.48 -18.29
C ALA A 261 19.71 -5.16 -18.90
N THR A 262 18.92 -4.10 -18.74
CA THR A 262 19.24 -2.78 -19.30
C THR A 262 19.94 -1.88 -18.30
N HIS A 263 19.46 -1.86 -17.06
CA HIS A 263 20.04 -1.05 -16.00
C HIS A 263 19.67 -1.60 -14.61
N SER A 264 20.49 -1.27 -13.63
CA SER A 264 20.21 -1.43 -12.20
C SER A 264 20.18 -0.07 -11.52
N HIS A 265 19.16 0.18 -10.72
CA HIS A 265 18.99 1.43 -10.00
C HIS A 265 18.98 1.18 -8.49
N LEU A 266 20.01 1.64 -7.80
CA LEU A 266 20.14 1.53 -6.35
C LEU A 266 19.44 2.71 -5.66
N THR A 267 18.66 2.43 -4.64
CA THR A 267 18.01 3.42 -3.80
C THR A 267 18.27 3.09 -2.34
N LEU A 268 18.80 4.05 -1.59
CA LEU A 268 18.99 3.96 -0.14
C LEU A 268 17.85 4.72 0.53
N PHE A 269 17.36 4.25 1.67
CA PHE A 269 16.34 4.96 2.43
C PHE A 269 16.53 4.81 3.93
N ALA A 270 16.08 5.82 4.65
CA ALA A 270 15.98 5.83 6.10
C ALA A 270 14.68 6.53 6.50
N GLY A 271 13.97 5.99 7.47
CA GLY A 271 12.66 6.51 7.86
C GLY A 271 12.42 6.51 9.36
N GLY A 272 11.44 7.32 9.74
CA GLY A 272 10.87 7.37 11.08
C GLY A 272 9.35 7.31 11.00
N LEU A 273 8.74 6.56 11.92
CA LEU A 273 7.30 6.42 12.06
C LEU A 273 6.92 6.71 13.50
N PHE A 274 6.06 7.71 13.68
CA PHE A 274 5.47 8.06 14.96
C PHE A 274 4.01 7.67 14.93
N THR A 275 3.57 6.89 15.90
CA THR A 275 2.20 6.40 15.99
C THR A 275 1.60 6.79 17.32
N LYS A 276 0.29 7.01 17.31
CA LYS A 276 -0.52 7.11 18.52
C LYS A 276 -1.74 6.23 18.36
N ASN A 277 -2.02 5.46 19.40
CA ASN A 277 -3.21 4.63 19.48
C ASN A 277 -3.87 4.78 20.85
N PHE A 278 -5.03 4.17 21.00
CA PHE A 278 -5.71 4.04 22.29
C PHE A 278 -5.92 2.57 22.53
N GLN A 279 -5.65 2.09 23.74
CA GLN A 279 -5.96 0.74 24.17
C GLN A 279 -7.12 0.79 25.17
N PRO A 280 -8.12 -0.11 25.06
CA PRO A 280 -9.22 -0.16 26.01
C PRO A 280 -8.74 -0.87 27.28
N ILE A 281 -8.99 -0.27 28.43
CA ILE A 281 -8.74 -0.87 29.73
C ILE A 281 -10.08 -0.96 30.45
N THR A 282 -10.47 -2.18 30.79
CA THR A 282 -11.67 -2.44 31.57
C THR A 282 -11.28 -2.43 33.04
N ASN A 283 -11.74 -1.41 33.78
CA ASN A 283 -11.67 -1.38 35.24
C ASN A 283 -13.10 -1.31 35.79
N ASN A 284 -13.48 -2.25 36.65
CA ASN A 284 -14.79 -2.29 37.33
C ASN A 284 -15.99 -2.09 36.38
N ASN A 285 -16.05 -2.84 35.26
CA ASN A 285 -17.07 -2.74 34.21
C ASN A 285 -17.19 -1.35 33.53
N GLN A 286 -16.23 -0.46 33.72
CA GLN A 286 -16.09 0.79 32.96
C GLN A 286 -14.94 0.67 31.98
N ILE A 287 -15.20 0.98 30.70
CA ILE A 287 -14.18 0.99 29.64
C ILE A 287 -13.51 2.37 29.64
N SER A 288 -12.25 2.42 30.03
CA SER A 288 -11.38 3.59 29.89
C SER A 288 -10.41 3.40 28.74
N TYR A 289 -9.92 4.48 28.11
CA TYR A 289 -8.96 4.39 27.02
C TYR A 289 -7.64 5.05 27.41
N ILE A 290 -6.57 4.26 27.46
CA ILE A 290 -5.21 4.79 27.67
C ILE A 290 -4.58 5.10 26.32
N ARG A 291 -3.93 6.27 26.23
CA ARG A 291 -3.17 6.66 25.05
C ARG A 291 -1.83 5.93 25.05
N ASP A 292 -1.56 5.26 23.96
CA ASP A 292 -0.27 4.64 23.67
C ASP A 292 0.42 5.42 22.53
N SER A 293 1.73 5.62 22.65
CA SER A 293 2.51 6.35 21.65
C SER A 293 3.83 5.66 21.42
N GLU A 294 4.07 5.28 20.17
CA GLU A 294 5.22 4.48 19.81
C GLU A 294 5.97 5.13 18.66
N SER A 295 7.29 4.93 18.65
CA SER A 295 8.18 5.46 17.63
C SER A 295 9.02 4.34 17.06
N PHE A 296 9.10 4.29 15.74
CA PHE A 296 9.88 3.31 15.00
C PHE A 296 10.82 4.03 14.04
N ARG A 297 11.96 3.40 13.74
CA ARG A 297 12.91 3.86 12.74
C ARG A 297 13.24 2.71 11.79
N ASN A 298 13.58 3.01 10.55
CA ASN A 298 14.11 2.00 9.66
C ASN A 298 15.24 2.54 8.79
N ILE A 299 16.11 1.64 8.35
CA ILE A 299 17.12 1.89 7.33
C ILE A 299 17.08 0.73 6.33
N GLY A 300 17.34 1.01 5.07
CA GLY A 300 17.35 -0.04 4.06
C GLY A 300 17.84 0.43 2.70
N PHE A 301 17.92 -0.52 1.79
CA PHE A 301 18.19 -0.27 0.39
C PHE A 301 17.35 -1.15 -0.50
N GLN A 302 17.20 -0.73 -1.75
CA GLN A 302 16.57 -1.51 -2.82
C GLN A 302 17.32 -1.30 -4.13
N ILE A 303 17.54 -2.38 -4.87
CA ILE A 303 18.12 -2.41 -6.20
C ILE A 303 17.04 -2.89 -7.17
N ASP A 304 16.70 -2.05 -8.14
CA ASP A 304 15.76 -2.39 -9.21
C ASP A 304 16.51 -2.63 -10.53
N THR A 305 16.51 -3.87 -11.00
CA THR A 305 17.12 -4.29 -12.26
C THR A 305 16.04 -4.44 -13.32
N LYS A 306 16.06 -3.59 -14.35
CA LYS A 306 15.12 -3.67 -15.46
C LYS A 306 15.58 -4.74 -16.45
N LEU A 307 14.67 -5.65 -16.76
CA LEU A 307 14.81 -6.73 -17.71
C LEU A 307 13.89 -6.50 -18.92
N VAL A 308 14.32 -7.00 -20.07
CA VAL A 308 13.53 -7.01 -21.29
C VAL A 308 13.52 -8.44 -21.85
N MET A 309 12.32 -9.00 -22.00
CA MET A 309 12.11 -10.32 -22.58
C MET A 309 11.47 -10.20 -23.97
N PHE A 310 12.03 -10.90 -24.97
CA PHE A 310 11.53 -10.94 -26.35
C PHE A 310 11.21 -9.55 -26.96
N SER A 311 12.02 -8.54 -26.63
CA SER A 311 11.90 -7.15 -27.11
C SER A 311 10.61 -6.39 -26.72
N HIS A 312 9.64 -7.02 -26.06
CA HIS A 312 8.31 -6.41 -25.84
C HIS A 312 7.82 -6.47 -24.39
N LEU A 313 8.32 -7.40 -23.56
CA LEU A 313 7.90 -7.52 -22.17
C LEU A 313 8.96 -6.90 -21.26
N SER A 314 8.62 -5.79 -20.62
CA SER A 314 9.48 -5.16 -19.62
C SER A 314 9.15 -5.69 -18.24
N SER A 315 10.12 -6.31 -17.57
CA SER A 315 10.00 -6.74 -16.19
C SER A 315 11.06 -6.07 -15.32
N THR A 316 10.86 -6.08 -14.00
CA THR A 316 11.84 -5.55 -13.04
C THR A 316 12.07 -6.57 -11.96
N ILE A 317 13.31 -7.01 -11.80
CA ILE A 317 13.75 -7.75 -10.61
C ILE A 317 14.20 -6.74 -9.57
N SER A 318 13.57 -6.78 -8.41
CA SER A 318 13.85 -5.95 -7.26
C SER A 318 14.42 -6.79 -6.14
N PHE A 319 15.51 -6.31 -5.55
CA PHE A 319 16.12 -6.86 -4.35
C PHE A 319 16.21 -5.77 -3.30
N GLY A 320 15.74 -6.03 -2.09
CA GLY A 320 15.76 -5.07 -0.99
C GLY A 320 16.14 -5.70 0.33
N TRP A 321 16.72 -4.89 1.20
CA TRP A 321 16.95 -5.22 2.59
C TRP A 321 16.61 -4.02 3.45
N ALA A 322 15.96 -4.25 4.58
CA ALA A 322 15.73 -3.21 5.57
C ALA A 322 15.78 -3.77 6.98
N ARG A 323 16.16 -2.89 7.90
CA ARG A 323 16.11 -3.13 9.34
C ARG A 323 15.26 -2.08 10.01
N ALA A 324 14.26 -2.52 10.78
CA ALA A 324 13.42 -1.68 11.61
C ALA A 324 13.85 -1.74 13.07
N PHE A 325 13.64 -0.65 13.80
CA PHE A 325 13.99 -0.49 15.21
C PHE A 325 12.80 0.11 15.95
N GLU A 326 12.40 -0.51 17.04
CA GLU A 326 11.49 0.12 18.01
C GLU A 326 12.30 1.08 18.89
N VAL A 327 11.77 2.27 19.16
CA VAL A 327 12.44 3.29 19.98
C VAL A 327 11.66 3.50 21.28
N GLY A 328 12.30 3.19 22.40
CA GLY A 328 11.84 3.57 23.75
C GLY A 328 11.05 2.51 24.50
N ASN A 329 10.42 1.56 23.83
CA ASN A 329 9.66 0.48 24.49
C ASN A 329 10.55 -0.73 24.77
N THR A 330 10.73 -1.66 23.81
CA THR A 330 11.59 -2.84 24.00
C THR A 330 12.96 -2.76 23.32
N ASN A 331 13.19 -1.69 22.53
CA ASN A 331 14.38 -1.51 21.69
C ASN A 331 14.72 -2.74 20.80
N LYS A 332 13.71 -3.52 20.44
CA LYS A 332 13.86 -4.65 19.51
C LYS A 332 14.17 -4.14 18.10
N SER A 333 14.95 -4.94 17.38
CA SER A 333 15.22 -4.76 15.95
C SER A 333 14.63 -5.91 15.14
N PHE A 334 14.18 -5.60 13.93
CA PHE A 334 13.59 -6.55 12.99
C PHE A 334 14.29 -6.41 11.64
N ASP A 335 14.54 -7.52 10.97
CA ASP A 335 15.18 -7.57 9.66
C ASP A 335 14.19 -8.11 8.62
N GLU A 336 14.20 -7.52 7.43
CA GLU A 336 13.38 -7.95 6.32
C GLU A 336 14.20 -7.96 5.03
N TRP A 337 14.12 -9.07 4.30
CA TRP A 337 14.63 -9.18 2.94
C TRP A 337 13.45 -9.20 1.97
N MET A 338 13.62 -8.52 0.84
CA MET A 338 12.62 -8.47 -0.22
C MET A 338 13.25 -8.90 -1.54
N VAL A 339 12.60 -9.84 -2.21
CA VAL A 339 12.87 -10.20 -3.60
C VAL A 339 11.54 -10.13 -4.33
N SER A 340 11.47 -9.43 -5.45
CA SER A 340 10.23 -9.28 -6.22
C SER A 340 10.52 -9.23 -7.70
N LEU A 341 9.78 -10.01 -8.48
CA LEU A 341 9.75 -9.95 -9.93
C LEU A 341 8.44 -9.31 -10.36
N LYS A 342 8.54 -8.07 -10.83
CA LYS A 342 7.44 -7.33 -11.41
C LYS A 342 7.32 -7.63 -12.90
N PHE A 343 6.11 -8.00 -13.36
CA PHE A 343 5.77 -8.12 -14.77
C PHE A 343 5.05 -6.91 -15.35
#